data_AF-A0A4Q9Q9T0-F1
#
_entry.id   AF-A0A4Q9Q9T0-F1
#
_cell.length_a   1.000
_cell.length_b   1.000
_cell.length_c   1.000
_cell.angle_alpha   90.00
_cell.angle_beta   90.00
_cell.angle_gamma   90.00
#
_symmetry.space_group_name_H-M   'P 1'
#
loop_
_entity.id
_entity.type
_entity.pdbx_description
1 polymer ?
#
loop_
_entity_poly.entity_id
_entity_poly.type
_entity_poly.pdbx_seq_one_letter_code
_entity_poly.pdbx_strand_id
1 'polypeptide(L)'
;TERFKTVVRRLPPNLPEDIFWQSVGKWVTDETVTWKAYYQGKGHAGRLNKENIPSRAYIAFRDEEILATFSREYDGHLFRDKNGMVHG
;
A
#
# COMPACT_ATOMS: atom_id res chain seq x y z
N THR A 1 11.17 -21.00 -1.49
CA THR A 1 11.30 -20.09 -0.33
C THR A 1 11.13 -18.67 -0.82
N GLU A 2 9.90 -18.17 -0.93
CA GLU A 2 9.59 -16.86 -1.55
C GLU A 2 9.06 -15.89 -0.50
N ARG A 3 9.89 -15.53 0.50
CA ARG A 3 9.44 -14.79 1.70
C ARG A 3 9.56 -13.26 1.61
N PHE A 4 10.05 -12.71 0.50
CA PHE A 4 10.32 -11.25 0.38
C PHE A 4 9.19 -10.43 -0.28
N LYS A 5 8.05 -11.07 -0.55
CA LYS A 5 6.86 -10.40 -1.07
C LYS A 5 6.04 -9.84 0.09
N THR A 6 5.82 -8.53 0.10
CA THR A 6 4.85 -7.88 0.98
C THR A 6 3.66 -7.36 0.20
N VAL A 7 2.53 -7.31 0.89
CA VAL A 7 1.30 -6.71 0.38
C VAL A 7 0.88 -5.60 1.32
N VAL A 8 0.76 -4.41 0.76
CA VAL A 8 0.17 -3.27 1.45
C VAL A 8 -1.31 -3.25 1.09
N ARG A 9 -2.16 -3.53 2.08
CA ARG A 9 -3.62 -3.57 1.95
C ARG A 9 -4.24 -2.49 2.83
N ARG A 10 -5.52 -2.17 2.58
CA ARG A 10 -6.27 -1.08 3.26
C ARG A 10 -5.77 0.33 2.93
N LEU A 11 -5.22 0.52 1.74
CA LEU A 11 -4.91 1.86 1.26
C LEU A 11 -6.21 2.57 0.83
N PRO A 12 -6.28 3.91 0.93
CA PRO A 12 -7.46 4.66 0.54
C PRO A 12 -7.82 4.39 -0.93
N PRO A 13 -9.11 4.28 -1.25
CA PRO A 13 -9.57 4.14 -2.63
C PRO A 13 -9.22 5.36 -3.49
N ASN A 14 -9.00 6.52 -2.86
CA ASN A 14 -8.61 7.77 -3.49
C ASN A 14 -7.10 8.03 -3.47
N LEU A 15 -6.27 7.09 -2.99
CA LEU A 15 -4.81 7.26 -2.97
C LEU A 15 -4.25 6.98 -4.38
N PRO A 16 -3.61 7.96 -5.03
CA PRO A 16 -2.95 7.74 -6.31
C PRO A 16 -1.70 6.87 -6.15
N GLU A 17 -1.39 6.10 -7.19
CA GLU A 17 -0.21 5.25 -7.25
C GLU A 17 1.10 6.05 -6.99
N ASP A 18 1.29 7.17 -7.68
CA ASP A 18 2.50 8.00 -7.53
C ASP A 18 2.72 8.48 -6.10
N ILE A 19 1.65 8.91 -5.41
CA ILE A 19 1.72 9.39 -4.03
C ILE A 19 2.10 8.25 -3.09
N PHE A 20 1.53 7.06 -3.30
CA PHE A 20 1.90 5.87 -2.55
C PHE A 20 3.39 5.56 -2.74
N TRP A 21 3.87 5.47 -3.98
CA TRP A 21 5.28 5.18 -4.28
C TRP A 21 6.23 6.24 -3.75
N GLN A 22 5.86 7.52 -3.75
CA GLN A 22 6.67 8.57 -3.13
C GLN A 22 6.80 8.38 -1.62
N SER A 23 5.71 8.01 -0.93
CA SER A 23 5.72 7.75 0.51
C SER A 23 6.61 6.56 0.88
N VAL A 24 6.54 5.48 0.10
CA VAL A 24 7.35 4.28 0.36
C VAL A 24 8.71 4.30 -0.34
N GLY A 25 8.99 5.31 -1.17
CA GLY A 25 10.20 5.41 -2.00
C GLY A 25 11.51 5.47 -1.21
N LYS A 26 11.43 5.86 0.07
CA LYS A 26 12.51 5.72 1.07
C LYS A 26 13.04 4.27 1.16
N TRP A 27 12.15 3.29 1.07
CA TRP A 27 12.48 1.86 1.18
C TRP A 27 12.37 1.13 -0.16
N VAL A 28 11.45 1.56 -1.02
CA VAL A 28 11.12 0.94 -2.30
C VAL A 28 11.87 1.66 -3.41
N THR A 29 13.10 1.23 -3.67
CA THR A 29 13.95 1.74 -4.76
C THR A 29 14.21 0.63 -5.77
N ASP A 30 14.63 0.99 -6.99
CA ASP A 30 14.95 -0.01 -8.03
C ASP A 30 15.99 -1.04 -7.58
N GLU A 31 16.88 -0.65 -6.66
CA GLU A 31 17.90 -1.53 -6.11
C GLU A 31 17.37 -2.48 -5.02
N THR A 32 16.39 -2.05 -4.23
CA THR A 32 15.86 -2.85 -3.10
C THR A 32 14.66 -3.71 -3.49
N VAL A 33 13.98 -3.41 -4.60
CA VAL A 33 12.84 -4.20 -5.09
C VAL A 33 13.10 -4.82 -6.45
N THR A 34 12.62 -6.05 -6.60
CA THR A 34 12.64 -6.77 -7.88
C THR A 34 11.39 -6.50 -8.69
N TRP A 35 10.26 -6.33 -8.00
CA TRP A 35 8.97 -6.14 -8.64
C TRP A 35 8.04 -5.35 -7.75
N LYS A 36 7.23 -4.48 -8.35
CA LYS A 36 6.23 -3.70 -7.65
C LYS A 36 5.00 -3.51 -8.54
N ALA A 37 3.82 -3.59 -7.95
CA ALA A 37 2.57 -3.35 -8.65
C ALA A 37 1.57 -2.70 -7.70
N TYR A 38 0.92 -1.64 -8.16
CA TYR A 38 -0.12 -0.97 -7.42
C TYR A 38 -1.46 -1.18 -8.11
N TYR A 39 -2.46 -1.54 -7.34
CA TYR A 39 -3.82 -1.71 -7.79
C TYR A 39 -4.67 -0.70 -7.04
N GLN A 40 -4.92 0.41 -7.71
CA GLN A 40 -5.79 1.44 -7.19
C GLN A 40 -7.21 0.87 -6.98
N GLY A 41 -7.74 1.12 -5.80
CA GLY A 41 -9.13 0.89 -5.49
C GLY A 41 -10.04 1.73 -6.37
N LYS A 42 -11.31 1.35 -6.43
CA LYS A 42 -12.35 2.16 -7.07
C LYS A 42 -13.41 2.47 -6.03
N GLY A 43 -13.46 3.73 -5.61
CA GLY A 43 -14.64 4.28 -4.95
C GLY A 43 -15.69 4.53 -6.01
N HIS A 44 -16.83 3.84 -5.95
CA HIS A 44 -17.95 4.17 -6.81
C HIS A 44 -18.58 5.48 -6.33
N ALA A 45 -18.08 6.61 -6.85
CA ALA A 45 -18.70 7.92 -6.70
C ALA A 45 -20.11 7.88 -7.35
N GLY A 46 -21.13 7.53 -6.57
CA GLY A 46 -22.53 7.54 -7.04
C GLY A 46 -23.45 6.44 -6.50
N ARG A 47 -22.99 5.47 -5.71
CA ARG A 47 -23.91 4.48 -5.08
C ARG A 47 -23.66 4.36 -3.58
N LEU A 48 -24.61 4.89 -2.81
CA LEU A 48 -24.68 4.97 -1.34
C LEU A 48 -24.53 3.63 -0.57
N ASN A 49 -24.28 2.50 -1.23
CA ASN A 49 -24.37 1.18 -0.59
C ASN A 49 -23.40 0.12 -1.16
N LYS A 50 -22.27 0.52 -1.74
CA LYS A 50 -21.23 -0.42 -2.18
C LYS A 50 -19.90 -0.03 -1.56
N GLU A 51 -19.42 -0.91 -0.66
CA GLU A 51 -18.16 -0.80 0.05
C GLU A 51 -17.04 -0.27 -0.87
N ASN A 52 -16.36 0.79 -0.43
CA ASN A 52 -15.20 1.31 -1.13
C ASN A 52 -14.18 0.17 -1.28
N ILE A 53 -13.84 -0.20 -2.51
CA ILE A 53 -12.82 -1.21 -2.75
C ILE A 53 -11.49 -0.57 -2.35
N PRO A 54 -10.80 -1.06 -1.29
CA PRO A 54 -9.55 -0.47 -0.88
C PRO A 54 -8.47 -0.71 -1.93
N SER A 55 -7.55 0.24 -2.03
CA SER A 55 -6.34 0.10 -2.84
C SER A 55 -5.41 -0.94 -2.22
N ARG A 56 -4.62 -1.59 -3.07
CA ARG A 56 -3.66 -2.62 -2.64
C ARG A 56 -2.38 -2.52 -3.47
N ALA A 57 -1.24 -2.65 -2.83
CA ALA A 57 0.06 -2.64 -3.47
C ALA A 57 0.81 -3.93 -3.16
N TYR A 58 1.46 -4.50 -4.16
CA TYR A 58 2.34 -5.65 -4.02
C TYR A 58 3.76 -5.20 -4.28
N ILE A 59 4.65 -5.57 -3.39
CA ILE A 59 6.05 -5.19 -3.44
C ILE A 59 6.89 -6.42 -3.15
N ALA A 60 7.78 -6.76 -4.07
CA ALA A 60 8.75 -7.83 -3.92
C ALA A 60 10.12 -7.22 -3.66
N PHE A 61 10.58 -7.32 -2.41
CA PHE A 61 11.92 -6.89 -2.02
C PHE A 61 12.97 -7.93 -2.43
N ARG A 62 14.20 -7.45 -2.61
CA ARG A 62 15.40 -8.29 -2.78
C ARG A 62 15.96 -8.71 -1.42
N ASP A 63 15.81 -7.84 -0.43
CA ASP A 63 16.39 -8.00 0.91
C ASP A 63 15.32 -8.13 2.00
N GLU A 64 15.53 -9.10 2.89
CA GLU A 64 14.65 -9.30 4.04
C GLU A 64 14.75 -8.20 5.08
N GLU A 65 15.92 -7.57 5.21
CA GLU A 65 16.16 -6.51 6.19
C GLU A 65 15.37 -5.24 5.83
N ILE A 66 15.34 -4.90 4.54
CA ILE A 66 14.52 -3.81 4.00
C ILE A 66 13.04 -4.14 4.16
N LEU A 67 12.64 -5.37 3.85
CA LEU A 67 11.26 -5.83 4.07
C LEU A 67 10.86 -5.72 5.54
N ALA A 68 11.69 -6.19 6.47
CA ALA A 68 11.41 -6.16 7.90
C ALA A 68 11.31 -4.72 8.42
N THR A 69 12.20 -3.84 7.96
CA THR A 69 12.18 -2.42 8.29
C THR A 69 10.95 -1.74 7.72
N PHE A 70 10.64 -1.97 6.44
CA PHE A 70 9.44 -1.47 5.79
C PHE A 70 8.19 -1.96 6.52
N SER A 71 8.09 -3.26 6.77
CA SER A 71 6.95 -3.82 7.49
C SER A 71 6.85 -3.20 8.88
N ARG A 72 7.93 -3.01 9.64
CA ARG A 72 7.84 -2.45 11.00
C ARG A 72 7.48 -0.97 11.02
N GLU A 73 7.98 -0.19 10.06
CA GLU A 73 7.73 1.25 9.97
C GLU A 73 6.37 1.56 9.33
N TYR A 74 5.88 0.66 8.47
CA TYR A 74 4.63 0.82 7.72
C TYR A 74 3.45 0.04 8.33
N ASP A 75 3.72 -0.98 9.15
CA ASP A 75 2.72 -1.67 9.98
C ASP A 75 2.22 -0.69 11.05
N GLY A 76 0.91 -0.43 11.04
CA GLY A 76 0.29 0.62 11.85
C GLY A 76 0.10 1.96 11.13
N HIS A 77 0.48 2.09 9.86
CA HIS A 77 0.20 3.29 9.07
C HIS A 77 -1.31 3.37 8.76
N LEU A 78 -2.06 4.02 9.65
CA LEU A 78 -3.48 4.31 9.48
C LEU A 78 -3.65 5.41 8.45
N PHE A 79 -3.93 5.03 7.19
CA PHE A 79 -4.42 6.00 6.22
C PHE A 79 -5.83 6.42 6.60
N ARG A 80 -5.94 7.61 7.22
CA ARG A 80 -7.21 8.25 7.52
C ARG A 80 -7.84 8.75 6.22
N ASP A 81 -8.94 8.13 5.81
CA ASP A 81 -9.77 8.68 4.73
C ASP A 81 -10.42 10.00 5.20
N LYS A 82 -10.68 10.92 4.26
CA LYS A 82 -11.23 12.26 4.50
C LYS A 82 -12.61 12.22 5.19
N ASN A 83 -13.29 11.06 5.20
CA ASN A 83 -14.54 10.82 5.92
C ASN A 83 -14.39 10.33 7.38
N GLY A 84 -13.18 10.25 7.94
CA GLY A 84 -12.99 9.90 9.35
C GLY A 84 -13.20 8.43 9.72
N MET A 85 -13.38 7.54 8.73
CA MET A 85 -13.46 6.09 8.98
C MET A 85 -12.05 5.50 9.12
N VAL A 86 -11.77 4.99 10.33
CA VAL A 86 -10.53 4.26 10.66
C VAL A 86 -10.67 2.82 10.20
N HIS A 87 -9.87 2.39 9.23
CA HIS A 87 -9.74 0.98 8.88
C HIS A 87 -8.41 0.47 9.41
N GLY A 88 -8.44 -0.07 10.63
CA GLY A 88 -7.32 -0.76 11.28
C GLY A 88 -7.22 -2.21 10.85
#